data_AF-A0A536IGZ1-F1
#
_entry.id   AF-A0A536IGZ1-F1
#
_cell.length_a   1.000
_cell.length_b   1.000
_cell.length_c   1.000
_cell.angle_alpha   90.00
_cell.angle_beta   90.00
_cell.angle_gamma   90.00
#
_symmetry.space_group_name_H-M   'P 1'
#
loop_
_entity.id
_entity.type
_entity.pdbx_description
1 polymer ?
#
loop_
_entity_poly.entity_id
_entity_poly.type
_entity_poly.pdbx_seq_one_letter_code
_entity_poly.pdbx_strand_id
1 'polypeptide(L)'
;MGTPSLWLDRETMRRLGYRTIDALVERLSRPWDATPIVRTATPEELAARLGGPAPEEPVDGAVLLERLERDVLPFMARNEHPGYFAYIPGCGTWPGALGDLIASALNMDVGSWGLSAGPSAV
;
A
#
# COMPACT_ATOMS: atom_id res chain seq x y z
N MET A 1 -32.03 10.01 2.62
CA MET A 1 -30.75 9.59 3.22
C MET A 1 -29.66 10.26 2.40
N GLY A 2 -28.80 11.08 3.03
CA GLY A 2 -27.77 11.82 2.30
C GLY A 2 -26.75 10.86 1.72
N THR A 3 -26.30 11.12 0.49
CA THR A 3 -25.26 10.34 -0.17
C THR A 3 -24.02 10.31 0.73
N PRO A 4 -23.46 9.13 1.08
CA PRO A 4 -22.24 9.08 1.86
C PRO A 4 -21.15 9.86 1.12
N SER A 5 -20.48 10.76 1.85
CA SER A 5 -19.39 11.55 1.32
C SER A 5 -18.25 10.61 0.93
N LEU A 6 -17.71 10.78 -0.29
CA LEU A 6 -16.48 10.10 -0.72
C LEU A 6 -15.24 10.62 0.03
N TRP A 7 -15.36 11.75 0.73
CA TRP A 7 -14.30 12.32 1.54
C TRP A 7 -14.28 11.75 2.95
N LEU A 8 -13.10 11.30 3.37
CA LEU A 8 -12.81 10.93 4.75
C LEU A 8 -12.61 12.17 5.61
N ASP A 9 -13.02 12.12 6.88
CA ASP A 9 -12.70 13.17 7.85
C ASP A 9 -11.21 13.14 8.23
N ARG A 10 -10.71 14.28 8.72
CA ARG A 10 -9.30 14.47 9.09
C ARG A 10 -8.79 13.38 10.04
N GLU A 11 -9.58 13.00 11.04
CA GLU A 11 -9.12 12.05 12.06
C GLU A 11 -9.04 10.64 11.49
N THR A 12 -10.01 10.26 10.66
CA THR A 12 -9.96 9.01 9.91
C THR A 12 -8.77 8.95 8.95
N MET A 13 -8.47 10.02 8.22
CA MET A 13 -7.28 10.10 7.37
C MET A 13 -5.99 9.91 8.17
N ARG A 14 -5.86 10.58 9.33
CA ARG A 14 -4.67 10.45 10.19
C ARG A 14 -4.51 9.05 10.75
N ARG A 15 -5.58 8.49 11.32
CA ARG A 15 -5.57 7.15 11.90
C ARG A 15 -5.20 6.09 10.87
N LEU A 16 -5.78 6.15 9.67
CA LEU A 16 -5.45 5.22 8.59
C LEU A 16 -4.00 5.41 8.12
N GLY A 17 -3.56 6.66 7.93
CA GLY A 17 -2.18 6.98 7.55
C GLY A 17 -1.15 6.43 8.54
N TYR A 18 -1.31 6.70 9.83
CA TYR A 18 -0.38 6.22 10.85
C TYR A 18 -0.35 4.69 10.93
N ARG A 19 -1.51 4.03 10.90
CA ARG A 19 -1.55 2.56 10.89
C ARG A 19 -0.81 1.95 9.70
N THR A 20 -0.98 2.51 8.51
CA THR A 20 -0.27 2.06 7.32
C THR A 20 1.24 2.26 7.46
N ILE A 21 1.67 3.42 7.97
CA ILE A 21 3.10 3.68 8.22
C ILE A 21 3.67 2.70 9.24
N ASP A 22 2.98 2.47 10.36
CA ASP A 22 3.43 1.54 11.40
C ASP A 22 3.57 0.11 10.87
N ALA A 23 2.59 -0.36 10.08
CA ALA A 23 2.63 -1.67 9.45
C ALA A 23 3.83 -1.84 8.50
N LEU A 24 4.12 -0.83 7.67
CA LEU A 24 5.26 -0.85 6.75
C LEU A 24 6.58 -0.82 7.51
N VAL A 25 6.71 0.03 8.53
CA VAL A 25 7.92 0.14 9.35
C VAL A 25 8.18 -1.17 10.09
N GLU A 26 7.17 -1.77 10.70
CA GLU A 26 7.25 -3.05 11.39
C GLU A 26 7.73 -4.17 10.44
N ARG A 27 7.13 -4.26 9.25
CA ARG A 27 7.55 -5.22 8.22
C ARG A 27 9.01 -5.04 7.79
N LEU A 28 9.42 -3.80 7.51
CA LEU A 28 10.77 -3.48 7.02
C LEU A 28 11.84 -3.62 8.11
N SER A 29 11.45 -3.47 9.39
CA SER A 29 12.35 -3.58 10.54
C SER A 29 12.58 -5.02 10.99
N ARG A 30 11.75 -5.97 10.52
CA ARG A 30 11.85 -7.40 10.84
C ARG A 30 12.00 -8.25 9.58
N PRO A 31 13.04 -8.04 8.76
CA PRO A 31 13.21 -8.82 7.54
C PRO A 31 13.36 -10.31 7.85
N TRP A 32 14.09 -10.66 8.92
CA TRP A 32 14.43 -12.04 9.28
C TRP A 32 13.34 -12.81 10.04
N ASP A 33 12.08 -12.37 9.95
CA ASP A 33 10.97 -13.12 10.53
C ASP A 33 10.76 -14.46 9.82
N ALA A 34 9.91 -15.33 10.37
CA ALA A 34 9.64 -16.64 9.79
C ALA A 34 8.84 -16.58 8.47
N THR A 35 8.55 -15.39 7.95
CA THR A 35 7.78 -15.20 6.73
C THR A 35 8.62 -15.59 5.51
N PRO A 36 8.16 -16.51 4.66
CA PRO A 36 8.91 -16.93 3.47
C PRO A 36 9.27 -15.74 2.58
N ILE A 37 10.48 -15.76 2.01
CA ILE A 37 10.96 -14.73 1.06
C ILE A 37 10.09 -14.71 -0.21
N VAL A 38 9.64 -15.89 -0.66
CA VAL A 38 8.66 -16.03 -1.73
C VAL A 38 7.59 -16.99 -1.26
N ARG A 39 6.34 -16.54 -1.26
CA ARG A 39 5.16 -17.38 -1.05
C ARG A 39 4.16 -17.07 -2.16
N THR A 40 3.59 -18.13 -2.73
CA THR A 40 2.64 -18.07 -3.84
C THR A 40 1.36 -18.83 -3.50
N ALA A 41 0.36 -18.71 -4.35
CA ALA A 41 -0.91 -19.42 -4.32
C ALA A 41 -1.42 -19.58 -5.76
N THR A 42 -2.29 -20.56 -6.01
CA THR A 42 -2.90 -20.69 -7.34
C THR A 42 -3.92 -19.57 -7.60
N PRO A 43 -4.22 -19.26 -8.87
CA PRO A 43 -5.28 -18.31 -9.20
C PRO A 43 -6.62 -18.66 -8.53
N GLU A 44 -6.98 -19.93 -8.44
CA GLU A 44 -8.21 -20.40 -7.81
C GLU A 44 -8.20 -20.17 -6.29
N GLU A 45 -7.07 -20.42 -5.63
CA GLU A 45 -6.90 -20.14 -4.19
C GLU A 45 -7.03 -18.65 -3.89
N LEU A 46 -6.42 -17.79 -4.70
CA LEU A 46 -6.53 -16.33 -4.52
C LEU A 46 -7.92 -15.82 -4.89
N ALA A 47 -8.57 -16.35 -5.93
CA ALA A 47 -9.94 -16.00 -6.28
C ALA A 47 -10.91 -16.37 -5.15
N ALA A 48 -10.73 -17.52 -4.51
CA ALA A 48 -11.53 -17.93 -3.36
C ALA A 48 -11.31 -17.05 -2.11
N ARG A 49 -10.10 -16.50 -1.92
CA ARG A 49 -9.76 -15.64 -0.77
C ARG A 49 -10.10 -14.16 -0.97
N LEU A 50 -9.82 -13.65 -2.17
CA LEU A 50 -9.85 -12.22 -2.48
C LEU A 50 -11.04 -11.82 -3.34
N GLY A 51 -11.58 -12.76 -4.12
CA GLY A 51 -12.70 -12.50 -5.03
C GLY A 51 -14.05 -12.35 -4.34
N GLY A 52 -15.08 -12.25 -5.18
CA GLY A 52 -16.46 -11.93 -4.79
C GLY A 52 -16.91 -10.58 -5.34
N PRO A 53 -18.20 -10.25 -5.21
CA PRO A 53 -18.70 -8.93 -5.59
C PRO A 53 -18.05 -7.84 -4.74
N ALA A 54 -17.89 -6.66 -5.32
CA ALA A 54 -17.50 -5.47 -4.55
C ALA A 54 -18.57 -5.20 -3.46
N PRO A 55 -18.16 -4.81 -2.24
CA PRO A 55 -19.10 -4.52 -1.17
C PRO A 55 -20.01 -3.35 -1.57
N GLU A 56 -21.32 -3.49 -1.31
CA GLU A 56 -22.29 -2.43 -1.58
C GLU A 56 -22.23 -1.31 -0.53
N GLU A 57 -21.75 -1.64 0.67
CA GLU A 57 -21.63 -0.72 1.80
C GLU A 57 -20.16 -0.36 2.10
N PRO A 58 -19.91 0.81 2.72
CA PRO A 58 -18.57 1.20 3.13
C PRO A 58 -17.91 0.17 4.05
N VAL A 59 -16.63 -0.12 3.80
CA VAL A 59 -15.81 -0.97 4.66
C VAL A 59 -14.79 -0.10 5.38
N ASP A 60 -14.60 -0.32 6.69
CA ASP A 60 -13.61 0.40 7.47
C ASP A 60 -12.19 0.14 6.94
N GLY A 61 -11.40 1.20 6.78
CA GLY A 61 -10.02 1.11 6.27
C GLY A 61 -9.11 0.22 7.13
N ALA A 62 -9.38 0.10 8.43
CA ALA A 62 -8.74 -0.86 9.33
C ALA A 62 -8.87 -2.30 8.83
N VAL A 63 -10.10 -2.68 8.50
CA VAL A 63 -10.44 -4.04 8.07
C VAL A 63 -9.80 -4.32 6.71
N LEU A 64 -9.74 -3.32 5.84
CA LEU A 64 -9.05 -3.42 4.56
C LEU A 64 -7.53 -3.61 4.73
N LEU A 65 -6.91 -2.85 5.64
CA LEU A 65 -5.48 -2.97 5.93
C LEU A 65 -5.15 -4.35 6.53
N GLU A 66 -5.97 -4.84 7.46
CA GLU A 66 -5.81 -6.17 8.05
C GLU A 66 -5.98 -7.28 6.99
N ARG A 67 -6.94 -7.13 6.08
CA ARG A 67 -7.11 -8.07 4.96
C ARG A 67 -5.92 -8.03 4.00
N LEU A 68 -5.39 -6.84 3.71
CA LEU A 68 -4.21 -6.65 2.88
C LEU A 68 -2.99 -7.38 3.47
N GLU A 69 -2.73 -7.18 4.77
CA GLU A 69 -1.62 -7.82 5.49
C GLU A 69 -1.75 -9.34 5.56
N ARG A 70 -2.97 -9.86 5.70
CA ARG A 70 -3.22 -11.30 5.87
C ARG A 70 -3.32 -12.07 4.55
N ASP A 71 -4.06 -11.53 3.59
CA ASP A 71 -4.52 -12.29 2.43
C ASP A 71 -3.82 -11.90 1.13
N VAL A 72 -3.13 -10.75 1.09
CA VAL A 72 -2.50 -10.22 -0.12
C VAL A 72 -0.97 -10.20 0.00
N LEU A 73 -0.43 -9.40 0.91
CA LEU A 73 1.02 -9.20 1.07
C LEU A 73 1.84 -10.44 1.44
N PRO A 74 1.27 -11.53 2.00
CA PRO A 74 2.00 -12.77 2.18
C PRO A 74 2.14 -13.58 0.90
N PHE A 75 1.37 -13.31 -0.16
CA PHE A 75 1.37 -14.08 -1.41
C PHE A 75 2.10 -13.32 -2.53
N MET A 76 3.31 -12.87 -2.23
CA MET A 76 4.20 -12.18 -3.17
C MET A 76 5.67 -12.53 -2.89
N ALA A 77 6.54 -12.18 -3.83
CA ALA A 77 7.98 -12.11 -3.57
C ALA A 77 8.29 -10.89 -2.70
N ARG A 78 9.15 -11.07 -1.68
CA ARG A 78 9.63 -10.01 -0.79
C ARG A 78 10.90 -9.37 -1.35
N ASN A 79 10.74 -8.49 -2.35
CA ASN A 79 11.89 -7.76 -2.92
C ASN A 79 12.61 -6.90 -1.87
N GLU A 80 11.92 -6.50 -0.81
CA GLU A 80 12.48 -5.75 0.32
C GLU A 80 13.34 -6.61 1.27
N HIS A 81 13.31 -7.94 1.14
CA HIS A 81 14.03 -8.85 2.03
C HIS A 81 15.49 -9.03 1.57
N PRO A 82 16.51 -8.90 2.45
CA PRO A 82 17.93 -8.99 2.09
C PRO A 82 18.37 -10.34 1.52
N GLY A 83 17.62 -11.41 1.82
CA GLY A 83 17.82 -12.75 1.25
C GLY A 83 17.18 -12.98 -0.13
N TYR A 84 16.54 -11.97 -0.74
CA TYR A 84 15.94 -12.10 -2.07
C TYR A 84 17.00 -11.89 -3.17
N PHE A 85 17.47 -12.98 -3.78
CA PHE A 85 18.54 -12.97 -4.79
C PHE A 85 18.07 -13.33 -6.22
N ALA A 86 16.77 -13.24 -6.50
CA ALA A 86 16.21 -13.57 -7.81
C ALA A 86 15.94 -12.32 -8.67
N TYR A 87 15.96 -12.49 -10.00
CA TYR A 87 15.66 -11.45 -11.00
C TYR A 87 16.54 -10.19 -10.88
N ILE A 88 15.95 -9.02 -11.13
CA ILE A 88 16.60 -7.70 -10.99
C ILE A 88 16.04 -7.07 -9.72
N PRO A 89 16.86 -6.78 -8.69
CA PRO A 89 16.38 -6.25 -7.43
C PRO A 89 15.84 -4.81 -7.60
N GLY A 90 14.74 -4.52 -6.89
CA GLY A 90 14.22 -3.15 -6.79
C GLY A 90 15.04 -2.32 -5.78
N CYS A 91 15.22 -1.03 -6.06
CA CYS A 91 15.95 -0.08 -5.19
C CYS A 91 14.98 0.80 -4.37
N GLY A 92 14.04 0.16 -3.67
CA GLY A 92 13.12 0.89 -2.79
C GLY A 92 13.84 1.53 -1.61
N THR A 93 13.57 2.81 -1.33
CA THR A 93 14.08 3.50 -0.14
C THR A 93 12.91 4.10 0.64
N TRP A 94 13.06 4.24 1.96
CA TRP A 94 12.02 4.85 2.79
C TRP A 94 11.67 6.29 2.38
N PRO A 95 12.64 7.18 2.07
CA PRO A 95 12.31 8.50 1.52
C PRO A 95 11.56 8.44 0.18
N GLY A 96 11.91 7.50 -0.70
CA GLY A 96 11.19 7.30 -1.97
C GLY A 96 9.73 6.92 -1.75
N ALA A 97 9.46 5.98 -0.84
CA ALA A 97 8.09 5.59 -0.49
C ALA A 97 7.27 6.75 0.10
N LEU A 98 7.89 7.61 0.92
CA LEU A 98 7.23 8.82 1.40
C LEU A 98 6.99 9.85 0.28
N GLY A 99 7.91 9.95 -0.68
CA GLY A 99 7.73 10.76 -1.89
C GLY A 99 6.51 10.32 -2.70
N ASP A 100 6.39 9.01 -2.95
CA ASP A 100 5.24 8.42 -3.65
C ASP A 100 3.92 8.67 -2.90
N LEU A 101 3.95 8.56 -1.56
CA LEU A 101 2.79 8.88 -0.72
C LEU A 101 2.39 10.35 -0.85
N ILE A 102 3.35 11.28 -0.79
CA ILE A 102 3.09 12.72 -0.94
C ILE A 102 2.50 13.02 -2.33
N ALA A 103 3.12 12.48 -3.38
CA ALA A 103 2.65 12.66 -4.75
C ALA A 103 1.22 12.16 -4.94
N SER A 104 0.93 10.97 -4.40
CA SER A 104 -0.39 10.35 -4.47
C SER A 104 -1.44 11.12 -3.64
N ALA A 105 -1.08 11.54 -2.42
CA ALA A 105 -1.99 12.27 -1.52
C ALA A 105 -2.37 13.65 -2.05
N LEU A 106 -1.46 14.32 -2.76
CA LEU A 106 -1.70 15.61 -3.39
C LEU A 106 -2.32 15.50 -4.79
N ASN A 107 -2.38 14.29 -5.37
CA ASN A 107 -2.80 14.04 -6.74
C ASN A 107 -2.16 15.04 -7.73
N MET A 108 -0.82 15.16 -7.67
CA MET A 108 -0.09 16.20 -8.40
C MET A 108 -0.26 16.06 -9.93
N ASP A 109 -0.78 17.11 -10.57
CA ASP A 109 -0.83 17.21 -12.04
C ASP A 109 0.46 17.83 -12.59
N VAL A 110 1.31 16.99 -13.18
CA VAL A 110 2.61 17.37 -13.75
C VAL A 110 2.58 17.49 -15.28
N GLY A 111 1.41 17.71 -15.87
CA GLY A 111 1.24 17.79 -17.33
C GLY A 111 1.76 19.08 -17.97
N SER A 112 1.99 20.14 -17.19
CA SER A 112 2.61 21.38 -17.67
C SER A 112 3.31 22.16 -16.57
N TRP A 113 4.20 23.07 -16.97
CA TRP A 113 4.89 23.99 -16.05
C TRP A 113 3.90 24.79 -15.19
N GLY A 114 2.82 25.31 -15.77
CA GLY A 114 1.84 26.12 -15.04
C GLY A 114 1.09 25.35 -13.94
N LEU A 115 0.98 24.03 -14.08
CA LEU A 115 0.28 23.16 -13.12
C LEU A 115 1.23 22.61 -12.03
N SER A 116 2.53 22.64 -12.28
CA SER A 116 3.52 21.96 -11.43
C SER A 116 4.88 22.67 -11.33
N ALA A 117 4.94 24.00 -11.41
CA ALA A 117 6.20 24.73 -11.45
C ALA A 117 7.15 24.39 -10.28
N GLY A 118 6.63 24.18 -9.07
CA GLY A 118 7.40 23.74 -7.92
C GLY A 118 7.93 22.31 -8.08
N PRO A 119 7.05 21.29 -8.20
CA PRO A 119 7.47 19.90 -8.44
C PRO A 119 8.36 19.71 -9.68
N SER A 120 8.15 20.49 -10.75
CA SER A 120 8.95 20.43 -11.99
C SER A 120 10.36 21.02 -11.86
N ALA A 121 10.64 21.75 -10.78
CA ALA A 121 11.93 22.41 -10.57
C ALA A 121 12.93 21.57 -9.76
N VAL A 122 12.52 20.39 -9.26
CA VAL A 122 13.33 19.48 -8.43
C VAL A 122 13.44 18.09 -9.04
#